data_AF-A0A143Q757-F1
#
_entry.id   AF-A0A143Q757-F1
#
_cell.length_a   1.000
_cell.length_b   1.000
_cell.length_c   1.000
_cell.angle_alpha   90.00
_cell.angle_beta   90.00
_cell.angle_gamma   90.00
#
_symmetry.space_group_name_H-M   'P 1'
#
loop_
_entity.id
_entity.type
_entity.pdbx_description
1 polymer ?
#
loop_
_entity_poly.entity_id
_entity_poly.type
_entity_poly.pdbx_seq_one_letter_code
_entity_poly.pdbx_strand_id
1 'polypeptide(L)'
;MTTSGSGDDVVKRRADAHPNFFPAEAAGLAWLADGGARTARVIEVDRDHIRLERIPSARPTREAAEEFGRMLARTHAAGARGFGCPPDGIDGTIFIGNRTMTSTIHASWGEFYAAERVLPYLRVAVDVGTVTADEAALVERACAIVASGVVDPAGGADRIHGDLWTGNVLWSPDGVVLIDPAAHGGHRETDLAMLALFGCPFLTAIHAGYRDGGVLDDGWEERTPLHQLHPLAVHAAGHGRSYGESLATAAAETVRLLG
;
A
#
# COMPACT_ATOMS: atom_id res chain seq x y z
N MET A 1 -4.08 15.55 -12.16
CA MET A 1 -5.16 14.57 -12.40
C MET A 1 -6.48 15.27 -12.20
N THR A 2 -7.42 15.14 -13.14
CA THR A 2 -8.80 15.60 -12.97
C THR A 2 -9.71 14.40 -12.77
N THR A 3 -10.65 14.52 -11.82
CA THR A 3 -11.64 13.49 -11.55
C THR A 3 -13.02 14.08 -11.81
N SER A 4 -13.80 13.44 -12.67
CA SER A 4 -15.18 13.81 -13.00
C SER A 4 -16.07 12.57 -12.97
N GLY A 5 -17.38 12.71 -12.84
CA GLY A 5 -18.28 11.56 -12.92
C GLY A 5 -19.67 11.95 -13.39
N SER A 6 -20.35 11.03 -14.07
CA SER A 6 -21.80 11.07 -14.26
C SER A 6 -22.49 10.22 -13.18
N GLY A 7 -23.82 10.03 -13.26
CA GLY A 7 -24.58 9.30 -12.22
C GLY A 7 -24.03 7.91 -11.89
N ASP A 8 -23.39 7.24 -12.86
CA ASP A 8 -23.03 5.82 -12.76
C ASP A 8 -21.51 5.55 -12.79
N ASP A 9 -20.67 6.56 -13.07
CA ASP A 9 -19.23 6.37 -13.26
C ASP A 9 -18.33 7.45 -12.63
N VAL A 10 -17.05 7.10 -12.49
CA VAL A 10 -15.96 7.98 -12.10
C VAL A 10 -14.87 7.90 -13.17
N VAL A 11 -14.48 9.02 -13.73
CA VAL A 11 -13.43 9.15 -14.75
C VAL A 11 -12.27 9.94 -14.17
N LYS A 12 -11.08 9.36 -14.18
CA LYS A 12 -9.82 10.06 -13.88
C LYS A 12 -9.10 10.31 -15.20
N ARG A 13 -8.61 11.53 -15.41
CA ARG A 13 -7.85 11.90 -16.62
C ARG A 13 -6.53 12.58 -16.27
N ARG A 14 -5.51 12.26 -17.05
CA ARG A 14 -4.19 12.90 -17.01
C ARG A 14 -3.46 12.71 -18.34
N ALA A 15 -3.39 13.78 -19.14
CA ALA A 15 -2.81 13.75 -20.49
C ALA A 15 -1.28 13.54 -20.51
N ASP A 16 -0.57 13.97 -19.46
CA ASP A 16 0.87 13.84 -19.28
C ASP A 16 1.29 12.61 -18.48
N ALA A 17 0.37 11.65 -18.27
CA ALA A 17 0.65 10.46 -17.50
C ALA A 17 1.67 9.55 -18.20
N HIS A 18 2.44 8.81 -17.40
CA HIS A 18 3.24 7.71 -17.92
C HIS A 18 2.31 6.69 -18.61
N PRO A 19 2.69 6.04 -19.73
CA PRO A 19 1.83 5.10 -20.45
C PRO A 19 1.24 3.98 -19.58
N ASN A 20 1.99 3.51 -18.59
CA ASN A 20 1.54 2.49 -17.63
C ASN A 20 0.67 3.02 -16.47
N PHE A 21 0.46 4.34 -16.32
CA PHE A 21 -0.16 4.91 -15.11
C PHE A 21 -1.57 4.34 -14.83
N PHE A 22 -2.50 4.52 -15.76
CA PHE A 22 -3.85 3.99 -15.65
C PHE A 22 -3.94 2.48 -15.93
N PRO A 23 -3.18 1.90 -16.89
CA PRO A 23 -3.11 0.45 -17.03
C PRO A 23 -2.66 -0.28 -15.75
N ALA A 24 -1.69 0.26 -15.01
CA ALA A 24 -1.22 -0.34 -13.75
C ALA A 24 -2.31 -0.33 -12.68
N GLU A 25 -3.08 0.76 -12.56
CA GLU A 25 -4.24 0.82 -11.66
C GLU A 25 -5.29 -0.23 -12.06
N ALA A 26 -5.65 -0.31 -13.34
CA ALA A 26 -6.64 -1.26 -13.83
C ALA A 26 -6.21 -2.73 -13.61
N ALA A 27 -4.94 -3.04 -13.88
CA ALA A 27 -4.38 -4.35 -13.63
C ALA A 27 -4.31 -4.66 -12.13
N GLY A 28 -3.97 -3.68 -11.29
CA GLY A 28 -3.99 -3.81 -9.83
C GLY A 28 -5.38 -4.14 -9.29
N LEU A 29 -6.42 -3.43 -9.75
CA LEU A 29 -7.81 -3.70 -9.38
C LEU A 29 -8.21 -5.14 -9.77
N ALA A 30 -7.94 -5.54 -11.03
CA ALA A 30 -8.27 -6.88 -11.50
C ALA A 30 -7.51 -7.98 -10.72
N TRP A 31 -6.23 -7.75 -10.44
CA TRP A 31 -5.38 -8.69 -9.70
C TRP A 31 -5.85 -8.84 -8.26
N LEU A 32 -6.16 -7.75 -7.55
CA LEU A 32 -6.72 -7.85 -6.20
C LEU A 32 -8.09 -8.54 -6.19
N ALA A 33 -8.94 -8.26 -7.19
CA ALA A 33 -10.25 -8.91 -7.32
C ALA A 33 -10.16 -10.42 -7.53
N ASP A 34 -9.22 -10.88 -8.36
CA ASP A 34 -8.90 -12.30 -8.53
C ASP A 34 -8.43 -12.96 -7.21
N GLY A 35 -7.80 -12.19 -6.32
CA GLY A 35 -7.44 -12.64 -4.96
C GLY A 35 -8.62 -12.70 -3.99
N GLY A 36 -9.80 -12.22 -4.39
CA GLY A 36 -11.01 -12.23 -3.58
C GLY A 36 -11.38 -10.88 -2.96
N ALA A 37 -10.65 -9.79 -3.28
CA ALA A 37 -11.07 -8.45 -2.90
C ALA A 37 -12.28 -8.01 -3.71
N ARG A 38 -13.15 -7.19 -3.11
CA ARG A 38 -14.09 -6.37 -3.89
C ARG A 38 -13.39 -5.07 -4.26
N THR A 39 -13.15 -4.85 -5.54
CA THR A 39 -12.52 -3.63 -6.07
C THR A 39 -13.49 -2.88 -6.98
N ALA A 40 -13.26 -1.59 -7.21
CA ALA A 40 -14.03 -0.87 -8.22
C ALA A 40 -13.82 -1.52 -9.60
N ARG A 41 -14.93 -1.83 -10.28
CA ARG A 41 -14.89 -2.37 -11.63
C ARG A 41 -14.40 -1.33 -12.62
N VAL A 42 -13.42 -1.73 -13.42
CA VAL A 42 -12.93 -0.95 -14.56
C VAL A 42 -13.94 -1.08 -15.71
N ILE A 43 -14.50 0.04 -16.13
CA ILE A 43 -15.39 0.14 -17.30
C ILE A 43 -14.55 0.30 -18.57
N GLU A 44 -13.51 1.13 -18.50
CA GLU A 44 -12.64 1.48 -19.61
C GLU A 44 -11.29 1.98 -19.09
N VAL A 45 -10.20 1.66 -19.80
CA VAL A 45 -8.86 2.15 -19.49
C VAL A 45 -8.09 2.43 -20.77
N ASP A 46 -7.39 3.55 -20.78
CA ASP A 46 -6.42 3.94 -21.82
C ASP A 46 -5.21 4.61 -21.12
N ARG A 47 -4.19 5.00 -21.88
CA ARG A 47 -2.94 5.61 -21.39
C ARG A 47 -3.15 6.91 -20.60
N ASP A 48 -4.22 7.65 -20.86
CA ASP A 48 -4.46 8.99 -20.31
C ASP A 48 -5.73 9.08 -19.46
N HIS A 49 -6.45 7.97 -19.29
CA HIS A 49 -7.62 7.92 -18.42
C HIS A 49 -8.00 6.51 -17.96
N ILE A 50 -8.71 6.46 -16.84
CA ILE A 50 -9.45 5.28 -16.39
C ILE A 50 -10.88 5.70 -16.04
N ARG A 51 -11.84 4.85 -16.42
CA ARG A 51 -13.25 4.97 -16.07
C ARG A 51 -13.65 3.78 -15.21
N LEU A 52 -14.11 4.08 -14.01
CA LEU A 52 -14.49 3.15 -12.97
C LEU A 52 -15.99 3.25 -12.70
N GLU A 53 -16.59 2.18 -12.22
CA GLU A 53 -17.94 2.26 -11.66
C GLU A 53 -17.99 3.20 -10.46
N ARG A 54 -19.14 3.84 -10.25
CA ARG A 54 -19.39 4.63 -9.05
C ARG A 54 -19.87 3.73 -7.91
N ILE A 55 -19.16 3.76 -6.79
CA ILE A 55 -19.54 3.02 -5.59
C ILE A 55 -20.50 3.87 -4.74
N PRO A 56 -21.71 3.37 -4.42
CA PRO A 56 -22.63 4.06 -3.52
C PRO A 56 -22.07 4.05 -2.09
N SER A 57 -22.09 5.19 -1.41
CA SER A 57 -21.59 5.29 -0.04
C SER A 57 -22.61 4.75 0.97
N ALA A 58 -22.12 4.01 1.95
CA ALA A 58 -22.83 3.58 3.13
C ALA A 58 -22.06 3.95 4.41
N ARG A 59 -22.74 3.92 5.55
CA ARG A 59 -22.07 4.08 6.84
C ARG A 59 -21.25 2.83 7.16
N PRO A 60 -20.02 2.97 7.68
CA PRO A 60 -19.26 1.83 8.19
C PRO A 60 -20.02 1.09 9.28
N THR A 61 -19.96 -0.23 9.28
CA THR A 61 -20.47 -1.08 10.37
C THR A 61 -19.38 -2.03 10.84
N ARG A 62 -19.52 -2.55 12.06
CA ARG A 62 -18.60 -3.53 12.62
C ARG A 62 -18.58 -4.81 11.77
N GLU A 63 -19.75 -5.27 11.34
CA GLU A 63 -19.90 -6.50 10.58
C GLU A 63 -19.23 -6.39 9.20
N ALA A 64 -19.39 -5.25 8.52
CA ALA A 64 -18.71 -4.98 7.27
C ALA A 64 -17.19 -4.86 7.44
N ALA A 65 -16.72 -4.34 8.58
CA ALA A 65 -15.30 -4.25 8.91
C ALA A 65 -14.66 -5.62 9.16
N GLU A 66 -15.36 -6.52 9.87
CA GLU A 66 -14.89 -7.90 10.08
C GLU A 66 -14.84 -8.67 8.76
N GLU A 67 -15.86 -8.54 7.91
CA GLU A 67 -15.81 -9.18 6.58
C GLU A 67 -14.73 -8.57 5.69
N PHE A 68 -14.48 -7.26 5.79
CA PHE A 68 -13.35 -6.64 5.11
C PHE A 68 -12.02 -7.25 5.56
N GLY A 69 -11.82 -7.46 6.86
CA GLY A 69 -10.65 -8.17 7.38
C GLY A 69 -10.48 -9.56 6.76
N ARG A 70 -11.54 -10.38 6.73
CA ARG A 70 -11.52 -11.73 6.12
C ARG A 70 -11.23 -11.68 4.62
N MET A 71 -11.82 -10.72 3.91
CA MET A 71 -11.58 -10.48 2.49
C MET A 71 -10.12 -10.14 2.22
N LEU A 72 -9.52 -9.28 3.04
CA LEU A 72 -8.12 -8.88 2.90
C LEU A 72 -7.18 -10.08 3.16
N ALA A 73 -7.47 -10.91 4.16
CA ALA A 73 -6.71 -12.12 4.43
C ALA A 73 -6.71 -13.10 3.24
N ARG A 74 -7.88 -13.31 2.60
CA ARG A 74 -7.99 -14.12 1.37
C ARG A 74 -7.15 -13.54 0.22
N THR A 75 -7.23 -12.22 0.05
CA THR A 75 -6.50 -11.49 -0.99
C THR A 75 -4.99 -11.64 -0.82
N HIS A 76 -4.47 -11.44 0.38
CA HIS A 76 -3.05 -11.62 0.68
C HIS A 76 -2.60 -13.06 0.42
N ALA A 77 -3.39 -14.05 0.88
CA ALA A 77 -3.10 -15.46 0.72
C ALA A 77 -3.11 -15.97 -0.74
N ALA A 78 -3.67 -15.21 -1.69
CA ALA A 78 -3.57 -15.52 -3.12
C ALA A 78 -2.12 -15.47 -3.62
N GLY A 79 -1.24 -14.74 -2.92
CA GLY A 79 0.19 -14.71 -3.16
C GLY A 79 0.64 -14.00 -4.44
N ALA A 80 1.95 -13.88 -4.58
CA ALA A 80 2.63 -13.31 -5.73
C ALA A 80 3.92 -14.08 -6.06
N ARG A 81 4.46 -13.87 -7.27
CA ARG A 81 5.69 -14.56 -7.73
C ARG A 81 6.96 -14.16 -6.95
N GLY A 82 6.93 -13.05 -6.22
CA GLY A 82 8.03 -12.54 -5.41
C GLY A 82 7.78 -11.10 -4.96
N PHE A 83 8.66 -10.56 -4.12
CA PHE A 83 8.52 -9.20 -3.61
C PHE A 83 8.79 -8.18 -4.71
N GLY A 84 7.93 -7.18 -4.86
CA GLY A 84 7.96 -6.24 -5.98
C GLY A 84 7.27 -6.71 -7.26
N CYS A 85 6.80 -7.96 -7.31
CA CYS A 85 6.08 -8.49 -8.47
C CYS A 85 4.87 -7.60 -8.81
N PRO A 86 4.76 -7.09 -10.04
CA PRO A 86 3.62 -6.28 -10.44
C PRO A 86 2.39 -7.17 -10.69
N PRO A 87 1.19 -6.57 -10.78
CA PRO A 87 -0.01 -7.25 -11.26
C PRO A 87 0.20 -7.86 -12.65
N ASP A 88 -0.53 -8.93 -12.95
CA ASP A 88 -0.44 -9.59 -14.25
C ASP A 88 -0.81 -8.64 -15.40
N GLY A 89 -0.07 -8.75 -16.51
CA GLY A 89 -0.24 -7.87 -17.68
C GLY A 89 0.50 -6.52 -17.58
N ILE A 90 1.17 -6.23 -16.46
CA ILE A 90 2.05 -5.07 -16.32
C ILE A 90 3.51 -5.49 -16.41
N ASP A 91 4.19 -4.97 -17.43
CA ASP A 91 5.64 -4.99 -17.53
C ASP A 91 6.16 -3.57 -17.31
N GLY A 92 7.15 -3.42 -16.44
CA GLY A 92 7.73 -2.12 -16.07
C GLY A 92 7.04 -1.40 -14.91
N THR A 93 6.94 -0.08 -15.01
CA THR A 93 6.68 0.82 -13.88
C THR A 93 5.26 0.69 -13.30
N ILE A 94 5.16 0.60 -11.97
CA ILE A 94 3.92 0.76 -11.18
C ILE A 94 3.95 2.09 -10.42
N PHE A 95 2.90 2.46 -9.69
CA PHE A 95 2.76 3.81 -9.13
C PHE A 95 2.14 3.80 -7.73
N ILE A 96 2.56 4.75 -6.90
CA ILE A 96 1.88 5.16 -5.67
C ILE A 96 1.62 6.67 -5.74
N GLY A 97 0.33 7.04 -5.72
CA GLY A 97 -0.09 8.39 -6.08
C GLY A 97 0.47 8.80 -7.46
N ASN A 98 1.21 9.91 -7.52
CA ASN A 98 1.86 10.38 -8.76
C ASN A 98 3.33 9.94 -8.91
N ARG A 99 3.83 9.08 -8.02
CA ARG A 99 5.23 8.65 -8.02
C ARG A 99 5.38 7.28 -8.65
N THR A 100 6.47 7.09 -9.37
CA THR A 100 6.86 5.78 -9.90
C THR A 100 7.36 4.87 -8.79
N MET A 101 7.12 3.58 -8.99
CA MET A 101 7.65 2.47 -8.20
C MET A 101 8.23 1.44 -9.18
N THR A 102 9.33 0.82 -8.77
CA THR A 102 9.94 -0.29 -9.49
C THR A 102 9.13 -1.57 -9.29
N SER A 103 9.20 -2.44 -10.29
CA SER A 103 8.64 -3.79 -10.30
C SER A 103 9.71 -4.88 -10.29
N THR A 104 10.95 -4.52 -9.92
CA THR A 104 12.05 -5.45 -9.74
C THR A 104 11.66 -6.50 -8.70
N ILE A 105 11.79 -7.77 -9.06
CA ILE A 105 11.42 -8.88 -8.18
C ILE A 105 12.61 -9.28 -7.32
N HIS A 106 12.38 -9.37 -6.01
CA HIS A 106 13.37 -9.83 -5.02
C HIS A 106 12.88 -11.09 -4.29
N ALA A 107 13.84 -11.84 -3.77
CA ALA A 107 13.57 -13.01 -2.93
C ALA A 107 13.42 -12.65 -1.44
N SER A 108 14.17 -11.66 -0.96
CA SER A 108 14.05 -11.12 0.41
C SER A 108 13.07 -9.95 0.43
N TRP A 109 12.18 -9.93 1.43
CA TRP A 109 11.26 -8.81 1.60
C TRP A 109 12.01 -7.56 2.08
N GLY A 110 12.91 -7.72 3.04
CA GLY A 110 13.62 -6.62 3.67
C GLY A 110 14.56 -5.91 2.70
N GLU A 111 15.29 -6.67 1.86
CA GLU A 111 16.12 -6.10 0.79
C GLU A 111 15.25 -5.27 -0.18
N PHE A 112 14.14 -5.84 -0.65
CA PHE A 112 13.17 -5.16 -1.51
C PHE A 112 12.61 -3.90 -0.85
N TYR A 113 12.12 -4.01 0.37
CA TYR A 113 11.42 -2.93 1.05
C TYR A 113 12.35 -1.74 1.30
N ALA A 114 13.58 -2.01 1.76
CA ALA A 114 14.59 -0.97 1.92
C ALA A 114 14.96 -0.31 0.58
N ALA A 115 15.36 -1.11 -0.42
CA ALA A 115 15.94 -0.60 -1.66
C ALA A 115 14.91 0.01 -2.62
N GLU A 116 13.70 -0.56 -2.68
CA GLU A 116 12.70 -0.24 -3.70
C GLU A 116 11.48 0.53 -3.14
N ARG A 117 11.30 0.58 -1.82
CA ARG A 117 10.14 1.23 -1.20
C ARG A 117 10.50 2.36 -0.25
N VAL A 118 11.61 2.33 0.48
CA VAL A 118 11.93 3.41 1.44
C VAL A 118 12.99 4.36 0.90
N LEU A 119 14.17 3.85 0.58
CA LEU A 119 15.34 4.67 0.23
C LEU A 119 15.15 5.59 -1.00
N PRO A 120 14.44 5.20 -2.07
CA PRO A 120 14.21 6.09 -3.21
C PRO A 120 13.44 7.35 -2.82
N TYR A 121 12.43 7.24 -1.96
CA TYR A 121 11.64 8.39 -1.53
C TYR A 121 12.32 9.18 -0.40
N LEU A 122 13.12 8.53 0.44
CA LEU A 122 13.97 9.22 1.41
C LEU A 122 14.91 10.21 0.72
N ARG A 123 15.57 9.78 -0.37
CA ARG A 123 16.46 10.65 -1.16
C ARG A 123 15.73 11.90 -1.63
N VAL A 124 14.53 11.73 -2.20
CA VAL A 124 13.69 12.86 -2.62
C VAL A 124 13.31 13.75 -1.43
N ALA A 125 12.95 13.17 -0.29
CA ALA A 125 12.58 13.92 0.91
C ALA A 125 13.74 14.78 1.47
N VAL A 126 14.97 14.27 1.40
CA VAL A 126 16.18 15.03 1.73
C VAL A 126 16.39 16.16 0.72
N ASP A 127 16.30 15.87 -0.57
CA ASP A 127 16.51 16.86 -1.64
C ASP A 127 15.53 18.04 -1.55
N VAL A 128 14.26 17.77 -1.19
CA VAL A 128 13.24 18.81 -1.01
C VAL A 128 13.22 19.41 0.41
N GLY A 129 14.12 18.98 1.30
CA GLY A 129 14.32 19.55 2.63
C GLY A 129 13.25 19.20 3.67
N THR A 130 12.45 18.16 3.46
CA THR A 130 11.45 17.69 4.45
C THR A 130 12.04 16.72 5.47
N VAL A 131 13.21 16.14 5.18
CA VAL A 131 13.97 15.27 6.09
C VAL A 131 15.38 15.84 6.25
N THR A 132 15.86 15.94 7.48
CA THR A 132 17.23 16.41 7.78
C THR A 132 18.26 15.28 7.60
N ALA A 133 19.54 15.63 7.55
CA ALA A 133 20.62 14.63 7.40
C ALA A 133 20.65 13.61 8.55
N ASP A 134 20.43 14.04 9.80
CA ASP A 134 20.44 13.14 10.97
C ASP A 134 19.25 12.17 10.96
N GLU A 135 18.07 12.66 10.56
CA GLU A 135 16.88 11.82 10.37
C GLU A 135 17.06 10.84 9.22
N ALA A 136 17.65 11.28 8.09
CA ALA A 136 17.96 10.39 6.98
C ALA A 136 18.90 9.27 7.41
N ALA A 137 19.96 9.58 8.15
CA ALA A 137 20.87 8.58 8.70
C ALA A 137 20.16 7.59 9.64
N LEU A 138 19.15 8.03 10.39
CA LEU A 138 18.33 7.14 11.22
C LEU A 138 17.44 6.22 10.37
N VAL A 139 16.79 6.74 9.32
CA VAL A 139 15.99 5.93 8.38
C VAL A 139 16.87 4.92 7.64
N GLU A 140 18.07 5.32 7.21
CA GLU A 140 19.05 4.43 6.58
C GLU A 140 19.49 3.30 7.52
N ARG A 141 19.72 3.59 8.81
CA ARG A 141 20.01 2.56 9.81
C ARG A 141 18.84 1.59 9.99
N ALA A 142 17.61 2.10 10.09
CA ALA A 142 16.43 1.24 10.14
C ALA A 142 16.37 0.34 8.90
N CYS A 143 16.51 0.91 7.70
CA CYS A 143 16.51 0.18 6.44
C CYS A 143 17.61 -0.90 6.37
N ALA A 144 18.80 -0.63 6.90
CA ALA A 144 19.89 -1.61 6.94
C ALA A 144 19.55 -2.82 7.84
N ILE A 145 18.89 -2.59 8.99
CA ILE A 145 18.41 -3.67 9.86
C ILE A 145 17.32 -4.47 9.14
N VAL A 146 16.34 -3.80 8.51
CA VAL A 146 15.28 -4.48 7.75
C VAL A 146 15.88 -5.33 6.62
N ALA A 147 16.82 -4.77 5.86
CA ALA A 147 17.49 -5.44 4.75
C ALA A 147 18.35 -6.64 5.16
N SER A 148 18.63 -6.84 6.45
CA SER A 148 19.28 -8.06 6.94
C SER A 148 18.38 -9.30 6.85
N GLY A 149 17.08 -9.12 6.61
CA GLY A 149 16.09 -10.20 6.55
C GLY A 149 15.59 -10.66 7.93
N VAL A 150 15.94 -9.96 9.02
CA VAL A 150 15.51 -10.30 10.39
C VAL A 150 13.98 -10.31 10.56
N VAL A 151 13.26 -9.62 9.67
CA VAL A 151 11.79 -9.55 9.61
C VAL A 151 11.24 -10.05 8.27
N ASP A 152 12.03 -10.83 7.53
CA ASP A 152 11.50 -11.47 6.31
C ASP A 152 10.41 -12.47 6.70
N PRO A 153 9.28 -12.50 5.96
CA PRO A 153 8.23 -13.45 6.25
C PRO A 153 8.72 -14.86 5.95
N ALA A 154 8.28 -15.84 6.74
CA ALA A 154 8.61 -17.24 6.47
C ALA A 154 7.97 -17.75 5.16
N GLY A 155 6.90 -17.10 4.71
CA GLY A 155 6.23 -17.37 3.44
C GLY A 155 6.78 -16.54 2.28
N GLY A 156 6.19 -16.74 1.10
CA GLY A 156 6.47 -15.90 -0.07
C GLY A 156 5.79 -14.52 0.01
N ALA A 157 5.88 -13.78 -1.08
CA ALA A 157 5.21 -12.49 -1.21
C ALA A 157 3.68 -12.64 -1.25
N ASP A 158 3.00 -11.77 -0.49
CA ASP A 158 1.54 -11.64 -0.48
C ASP A 158 1.08 -10.65 -1.56
N ARG A 159 -0.14 -10.83 -2.05
CA ARG A 159 -0.78 -9.87 -2.97
C ARG A 159 -1.35 -8.70 -2.16
N ILE A 160 -0.63 -7.59 -2.07
CA ILE A 160 -1.05 -6.41 -1.28
C ILE A 160 -1.63 -5.31 -2.17
N HIS A 161 -2.50 -4.48 -1.58
CA HIS A 161 -3.03 -3.27 -2.18
C HIS A 161 -1.93 -2.19 -2.32
N GLY A 162 -1.03 -2.08 -1.34
CA GLY A 162 0.18 -1.24 -1.42
C GLY A 162 -0.03 0.24 -1.11
N ASP A 163 -1.29 0.71 -1.09
CA ASP A 163 -1.69 2.06 -0.67
C ASP A 163 -3.02 2.02 0.14
N LEU A 164 -3.14 1.07 1.08
CA LEU A 164 -4.41 0.79 1.77
C LEU A 164 -4.68 1.71 2.97
N TRP A 165 -4.87 3.00 2.73
CA TRP A 165 -5.34 3.94 3.76
C TRP A 165 -6.86 4.14 3.68
N THR A 166 -7.45 4.80 4.68
CA THR A 166 -8.91 4.99 4.80
C THR A 166 -9.57 5.64 3.58
N GLY A 167 -8.86 6.49 2.83
CA GLY A 167 -9.38 7.09 1.60
C GLY A 167 -9.59 6.10 0.45
N ASN A 168 -8.88 4.96 0.48
CA ASN A 168 -8.97 3.89 -0.51
C ASN A 168 -9.90 2.75 -0.08
N VAL A 169 -10.62 2.93 1.04
CA VAL A 169 -11.61 2.00 1.59
C VAL A 169 -13.00 2.61 1.46
N LEU A 170 -13.75 2.21 0.43
CA LEU A 170 -15.11 2.69 0.20
C LEU A 170 -16.13 1.77 0.87
N TRP A 171 -16.84 2.31 1.86
CA TRP A 171 -17.95 1.61 2.51
C TRP A 171 -19.20 1.70 1.65
N SER A 172 -19.75 0.56 1.25
CA SER A 172 -20.95 0.44 0.42
C SER A 172 -22.02 -0.43 1.08
N PRO A 173 -23.27 -0.42 0.58
CA PRO A 173 -24.34 -1.27 1.10
C PRO A 173 -24.01 -2.77 1.11
N ASP A 174 -23.17 -3.24 0.18
CA ASP A 174 -22.76 -4.65 0.09
C ASP A 174 -21.33 -4.89 0.62
N GLY A 175 -20.84 -4.00 1.50
CA GLY A 175 -19.52 -4.12 2.14
C GLY A 175 -18.46 -3.18 1.59
N VAL A 176 -17.20 -3.45 1.91
CA VAL A 176 -16.06 -2.61 1.52
C VAL A 176 -15.68 -2.85 0.06
N VAL A 177 -15.36 -1.77 -0.66
CA VAL A 177 -14.79 -1.76 -2.01
C VAL A 177 -13.46 -1.03 -1.99
N LEU A 178 -12.42 -1.63 -2.55
CA LEU A 178 -11.07 -1.05 -2.65
C LEU A 178 -10.90 -0.28 -3.96
N ILE A 179 -10.17 0.84 -3.88
CA ILE A 179 -9.85 1.72 -5.02
C ILE A 179 -8.38 2.16 -4.97
N ASP A 180 -7.89 2.64 -6.11
CA ASP A 180 -6.58 3.30 -6.23
C ASP A 180 -5.40 2.45 -5.72
N PRO A 181 -5.27 1.17 -6.12
CA PRO A 181 -4.21 0.32 -5.63
C PRO A 181 -2.84 0.71 -6.21
N ALA A 182 -1.83 0.64 -5.35
CA ALA A 182 -0.42 0.52 -5.74
C ALA A 182 0.00 -0.95 -5.68
N ALA A 183 -0.79 -1.85 -6.30
CA ALA A 183 -0.74 -3.28 -6.03
C ALA A 183 0.60 -3.91 -6.45
N HIS A 184 1.13 -4.79 -5.62
CA HIS A 184 2.33 -5.59 -5.90
C HIS A 184 2.47 -6.75 -4.92
N GLY A 185 3.42 -7.65 -5.18
CA GLY A 185 3.89 -8.63 -4.22
C GLY A 185 4.61 -7.94 -3.05
N GLY A 186 4.13 -8.10 -1.83
CA GLY A 186 4.67 -7.44 -0.64
C GLY A 186 4.47 -8.23 0.63
N HIS A 187 4.62 -7.57 1.78
CA HIS A 187 4.33 -8.17 3.09
C HIS A 187 2.94 -7.72 3.56
N ARG A 188 2.05 -8.67 3.88
CA ARG A 188 0.67 -8.42 4.32
C ARG A 188 0.50 -7.34 5.39
N GLU A 189 1.42 -7.29 6.35
CA GLU A 189 1.38 -6.30 7.45
C GLU A 189 1.51 -4.86 6.95
N THR A 190 2.02 -4.63 5.73
CA THR A 190 2.11 -3.30 5.13
C THR A 190 0.74 -2.67 4.93
N ASP A 191 -0.23 -3.43 4.43
CA ASP A 191 -1.60 -2.94 4.22
C ASP A 191 -2.30 -2.66 5.56
N LEU A 192 -2.10 -3.51 6.58
CA LEU A 192 -2.64 -3.31 7.92
C LEU A 192 -2.03 -2.08 8.61
N ALA A 193 -0.71 -1.90 8.47
CA ALA A 193 0.00 -0.75 9.01
C ALA A 193 -0.43 0.57 8.32
N MET A 194 -0.76 0.53 7.03
CA MET A 194 -1.29 1.68 6.29
C MET A 194 -2.70 2.07 6.74
N LEU A 195 -3.57 1.10 7.05
CA LEU A 195 -4.88 1.34 7.66
C LEU A 195 -4.75 2.00 9.04
N ALA A 196 -3.73 1.60 9.81
CA ALA A 196 -3.46 2.18 11.13
C ALA A 196 -2.88 3.60 11.06
N LEU A 197 -2.06 3.92 10.06
CA LEU A 197 -1.29 5.17 9.98
C LEU A 197 -2.18 6.42 9.99
N PHE A 198 -3.29 6.40 9.23
CA PHE A 198 -4.26 7.50 9.17
C PHE A 198 -5.56 7.20 9.91
N GLY A 199 -5.66 6.01 10.52
CA GLY A 199 -6.85 5.47 11.14
C GLY A 199 -7.91 5.02 10.13
N CYS A 200 -8.60 3.92 10.44
CA CYS A 200 -9.73 3.40 9.68
C CYS A 200 -10.91 3.13 10.61
N PRO A 201 -12.17 3.41 10.21
CA PRO A 201 -13.34 3.02 10.99
C PRO A 201 -13.31 1.54 11.35
N PHE A 202 -13.55 1.22 12.63
CA PHE A 202 -13.58 -0.14 13.15
C PHE A 202 -12.28 -0.94 12.95
N LEU A 203 -11.11 -0.29 12.97
CA LEU A 203 -9.80 -0.93 12.76
C LEU A 203 -9.59 -2.22 13.57
N THR A 204 -9.94 -2.25 14.86
CA THR A 204 -9.86 -3.48 15.68
C THR A 204 -10.74 -4.62 15.15
N ALA A 205 -11.91 -4.30 14.59
CA ALA A 205 -12.79 -5.30 13.98
C ALA A 205 -12.24 -5.80 12.64
N ILE A 206 -11.58 -4.93 11.86
CA ILE A 206 -10.84 -5.33 10.65
C ILE A 206 -9.73 -6.31 11.03
N HIS A 207 -8.94 -6.01 12.06
CA HIS A 207 -7.89 -6.92 12.55
C HIS A 207 -8.46 -8.26 13.05
N ALA A 208 -9.58 -8.24 13.78
CA ALA A 208 -10.24 -9.45 14.23
C ALA A 208 -10.70 -10.31 13.04
N GLY A 209 -11.38 -9.72 12.06
CA GLY A 209 -11.77 -10.41 10.83
C GLY A 209 -10.58 -10.94 10.03
N TYR A 210 -9.48 -10.18 9.96
CA TYR A 210 -8.25 -10.63 9.30
C TYR A 210 -7.70 -11.90 9.96
N ARG A 211 -7.63 -11.93 11.30
CA ARG A 211 -7.14 -13.07 12.08
C ARG A 211 -8.06 -14.30 11.99
N ASP A 212 -9.37 -14.10 11.78
CA ASP A 212 -10.29 -15.21 11.50
C ASP A 212 -9.99 -15.87 10.14
N GLY A 213 -9.56 -15.08 9.15
CA GLY A 213 -9.36 -15.49 7.76
C GLY A 213 -7.92 -15.82 7.36
N GLY A 214 -6.94 -15.54 8.22
CA GLY A 214 -5.51 -15.67 7.89
C GLY A 214 -4.61 -15.65 9.12
N VAL A 215 -3.30 -15.70 8.88
CA VAL A 215 -2.26 -15.74 9.93
C VAL A 215 -1.48 -14.43 9.95
N LEU A 216 -1.39 -13.85 11.15
CA LEU A 216 -0.45 -12.79 11.50
C LEU A 216 0.50 -13.35 12.55
N ASP A 217 1.80 -13.13 12.36
CA ASP A 217 2.80 -13.63 13.29
C ASP A 217 2.74 -12.87 14.62
N ASP A 218 3.17 -13.52 15.69
CA ASP A 218 3.31 -12.86 16.98
C ASP A 218 4.18 -11.59 16.84
N GLY A 219 3.78 -10.52 17.52
CA GLY A 219 4.50 -9.25 17.45
C GLY A 219 4.19 -8.36 16.22
N TRP A 220 3.18 -8.70 15.41
CA TRP A 220 2.87 -7.95 14.18
C TRP A 220 2.44 -6.50 14.45
N GLU A 221 1.73 -6.24 15.56
CA GLU A 221 1.31 -4.88 15.91
C GLU A 221 2.54 -4.02 16.23
N GLU A 222 3.52 -4.60 16.93
CA GLU A 222 4.79 -3.97 17.28
C GLU A 222 5.63 -3.64 16.04
N ARG A 223 5.51 -4.42 14.96
CA ARG A 223 6.17 -4.16 13.66
C ARG A 223 5.50 -3.06 12.83
N THR A 224 4.37 -2.51 13.25
CA THR A 224 3.65 -1.45 12.53
C THR A 224 4.55 -0.26 12.10
N PRO A 225 5.40 0.32 12.97
CA PRO A 225 6.24 1.45 12.58
C PRO A 225 7.18 1.14 11.40
N LEU A 226 7.70 -0.09 11.33
CA LEU A 226 8.56 -0.55 10.24
C LEU A 226 7.80 -0.58 8.91
N HIS A 227 6.58 -1.12 8.92
CA HIS A 227 5.71 -1.15 7.74
C HIS A 227 5.20 0.24 7.33
N GLN A 228 5.29 1.24 8.22
CA GLN A 228 4.92 2.63 7.93
C GLN A 228 6.07 3.45 7.32
N LEU A 229 7.31 2.93 7.28
CA LEU A 229 8.45 3.65 6.67
C LEU A 229 8.20 4.03 5.20
N HIS A 230 7.67 3.10 4.40
CA HIS A 230 7.36 3.36 2.98
C HIS A 230 6.32 4.48 2.78
N PRO A 231 5.09 4.39 3.31
CA PRO A 231 4.10 5.44 3.11
C PRO A 231 4.56 6.78 3.69
N LEU A 232 5.23 6.79 4.84
CA LEU A 232 5.79 8.01 5.43
C LEU A 232 6.88 8.63 4.54
N ALA A 233 7.75 7.82 3.92
CA ALA A 233 8.75 8.32 2.97
C ALA A 233 8.10 8.90 1.71
N VAL A 234 7.07 8.25 1.18
CA VAL A 234 6.27 8.76 0.04
C VAL A 234 5.62 10.11 0.38
N HIS A 235 5.05 10.24 1.57
CA HIS A 235 4.45 11.51 2.01
C HIS A 235 5.51 12.59 2.29
N ALA A 236 6.60 12.26 2.98
CA ALA A 236 7.70 13.19 3.25
C ALA A 236 8.27 13.75 1.94
N ALA A 237 8.38 12.95 0.89
CA ALA A 237 8.88 13.39 -0.41
C ALA A 237 8.01 14.46 -1.10
N GLY A 238 6.75 14.70 -0.69
CA GLY A 238 5.85 15.62 -1.41
C GLY A 238 4.79 16.40 -0.62
N HIS A 239 4.57 16.11 0.66
CA HIS A 239 3.45 16.66 1.43
C HIS A 239 3.87 17.46 2.67
N GLY A 240 5.17 17.54 2.98
CA GLY A 240 5.72 18.47 3.95
C GLY A 240 6.52 17.84 5.10
N ARG A 241 7.09 18.71 5.93
CA ARG A 241 8.04 18.39 7.00
C ARG A 241 7.48 17.48 8.09
N SER A 242 6.21 17.62 8.46
CA SER A 242 5.59 16.78 9.50
C SER A 242 5.66 15.29 9.18
N TYR A 243 5.59 14.91 7.90
CA TYR A 243 5.77 13.52 7.48
C TYR A 243 7.21 13.04 7.60
N GLY A 244 8.19 13.92 7.43
CA GLY A 244 9.59 13.62 7.69
C GLY A 244 9.88 13.34 9.17
N GLU A 245 9.25 14.10 10.07
CA GLU A 245 9.33 13.87 11.53
C GLU A 245 8.68 12.53 11.94
N SER A 246 7.50 12.24 11.37
CA SER A 246 6.85 10.94 11.56
C SER A 246 7.69 9.79 11.00
N LEU A 247 8.32 9.96 9.83
CA LEU A 247 9.23 8.97 9.24
C LEU A 247 10.42 8.69 10.16
N ALA A 248 11.05 9.75 10.71
CA ALA A 248 12.16 9.60 11.64
C ALA A 248 11.74 8.91 12.94
N THR A 249 10.54 9.22 13.45
CA THR A 249 9.96 8.57 14.63
C THR A 249 9.73 7.07 14.38
N ALA A 250 9.14 6.71 13.24
CA ALA A 250 8.93 5.33 12.86
C ALA A 250 10.26 4.57 12.70
N ALA A 251 11.29 5.24 12.16
CA ALA A 251 12.64 4.68 12.07
C ALA A 251 13.30 4.46 13.44
N ALA A 252 13.15 5.39 14.39
CA ALA A 252 13.62 5.21 15.77
C ALA A 252 12.98 3.99 16.44
N GLU A 253 11.65 3.83 16.32
CA GLU A 253 10.95 2.67 16.88
C GLU A 253 11.37 1.36 16.19
N THR A 254 11.60 1.39 14.88
CA THR A 254 12.11 0.24 14.13
C THR A 254 13.49 -0.19 14.65
N VAL A 255 14.41 0.76 14.83
CA VAL A 255 15.75 0.49 15.38
C VAL A 255 15.65 -0.04 16.81
N ARG A 256 14.78 0.53 17.65
CA ARG A 256 14.56 0.08 19.04
C ARG A 256 14.00 -1.35 19.11
N LEU A 257 13.16 -1.73 18.15
CA LEU A 257 12.53 -3.04 18.11
C LEU A 257 13.49 -4.14 17.63
N LEU A 258 14.35 -3.83 16.65
CA LEU A 258 15.11 -4.82 15.89
C LEU A 258 16.63 -4.77 16.09
N GLY A 259 17.17 -3.75 16.77
CA GLY A 259 18.60 -3.55 17.03
C GLY A 259 18.96 -3.61 18.50
#